data_AF-A0A521QJC0-F1
#
_entry.id   AF-A0A521QJC0-F1
#
_cell.length_a   1.000
_cell.length_b   1.000
_cell.length_c   1.000
_cell.angle_alpha   90.00
_cell.angle_beta   90.00
_cell.angle_gamma   90.00
#
_symmetry.space_group_name_H-M   'P 1'
#
loop_
_entity.id
_entity.type
_entity.pdbx_description
1 polymer ?
#
loop_
_entity_poly.entity_id
_entity_poly.type
_entity_poly.pdbx_seq_one_letter_code
_entity_poly.pdbx_strand_id
1 'polypeptide(L)'
;MKRKIFALLVVSFVLLPLLTVQAQVQPTEGLIQFSGSILGQLDGPVDLRFRLFPVASGGAFCFEETRLGVQVTTETFFVFLGDGTTGGVPPFPCFNNTSLWIAFGLDAAPDVEIGDRRPITSSGYAHFAQAATNAQTLNLGASVSGSLPGSALTLTNTSATGEGLVSTALVNGVRGLSDGAGGRGVVGSATASSGIGVKGEATMATGTGGVFQNLAGGKVLSGLSGPGPGTEVFSVAGNGNVFVSGNLGIGNDNTSLQAGRQRVGDANQPHSKRDQWWSWDTES
;
A
#
# COMPACT_ATOMS: atom_id res chain seq x y z
N MET A 1 -0.93 -60.25 -53.84
CA MET A 1 -1.10 -59.54 -52.55
C MET A 1 -0.39 -58.18 -52.45
N LYS A 2 0.74 -57.92 -53.15
CA LYS A 2 1.53 -56.68 -52.99
C LYS A 2 0.87 -55.37 -53.49
N ARG A 3 -0.07 -55.41 -54.45
CA ARG A 3 -0.72 -54.19 -54.98
C ARG A 3 -1.79 -53.56 -54.06
N LYS A 4 -2.41 -54.34 -53.18
CA LYS A 4 -3.44 -53.83 -52.25
C LYS A 4 -2.83 -53.09 -51.04
N ILE A 5 -1.61 -53.47 -50.63
CA ILE A 5 -0.88 -52.84 -49.52
C ILE A 5 -0.36 -51.45 -49.91
N PHE A 6 0.05 -51.25 -51.17
CA PHE A 6 0.57 -49.96 -51.64
C PHE A 6 -0.54 -48.89 -51.74
N ALA A 7 -1.77 -49.27 -52.11
CA ALA A 7 -2.90 -48.35 -52.19
C ALA A 7 -3.33 -47.82 -50.82
N LEU A 8 -3.30 -48.66 -49.77
CA LEU A 8 -3.69 -48.25 -48.42
C LEU A 8 -2.68 -47.25 -47.81
N LEU A 9 -1.40 -47.39 -48.15
CA LEU A 9 -0.31 -46.53 -47.65
C LEU A 9 -0.33 -45.14 -48.31
N VAL A 10 -0.67 -45.06 -49.60
CA VAL A 10 -0.83 -43.78 -50.32
C VAL A 10 -2.07 -43.03 -49.83
N VAL A 11 -3.19 -43.72 -49.56
CA VAL A 11 -4.39 -43.08 -48.99
C VAL A 11 -4.11 -42.55 -47.58
N SER A 12 -3.34 -43.27 -46.77
CA SER A 12 -2.96 -42.80 -45.42
C SER A 12 -2.02 -41.59 -45.47
N PHE A 13 -1.10 -41.51 -46.44
CA PHE A 13 -0.16 -40.39 -46.54
C PHE A 13 -0.79 -39.11 -47.11
N VAL A 14 -1.85 -39.24 -47.94
CA VAL A 14 -2.61 -38.09 -48.45
C VAL A 14 -3.64 -37.57 -47.42
N LEU A 15 -4.10 -38.39 -46.47
CA LEU A 15 -4.98 -37.95 -45.39
C LEU A 15 -4.28 -37.32 -44.17
N LEU A 16 -2.94 -37.38 -44.09
CA LEU A 16 -2.19 -36.88 -42.93
C LEU A 16 -1.90 -35.36 -42.82
N PRO A 17 -2.10 -34.47 -43.83
CA PRO A 17 -1.62 -33.08 -43.70
C PRO A 17 -2.60 -32.08 -43.06
N LEU A 18 -3.75 -32.49 -42.49
CA LEU A 18 -4.77 -31.51 -42.04
C LEU A 18 -5.07 -31.48 -40.54
N LEU A 19 -4.37 -32.26 -39.72
CA LEU A 19 -4.39 -32.07 -38.28
C LEU A 19 -3.35 -31.01 -37.88
N THR A 20 -3.50 -29.79 -38.40
CA THR A 20 -2.96 -28.63 -37.70
C THR A 20 -3.78 -28.50 -36.43
N VAL A 21 -3.28 -29.11 -35.35
CA VAL A 21 -3.66 -28.74 -34.00
C VAL A 21 -3.27 -27.27 -33.87
N GLN A 22 -4.22 -26.38 -34.14
CA GLN A 22 -4.10 -25.00 -33.68
C GLN A 22 -4.08 -25.12 -32.16
N ALA A 23 -2.87 -25.06 -31.58
CA ALA A 23 -2.74 -24.84 -30.16
C ALA A 23 -3.61 -23.61 -29.87
N GLN A 24 -4.74 -23.80 -29.19
CA GLN A 24 -5.54 -22.70 -28.72
C GLN A 24 -4.60 -21.86 -27.86
N VAL A 25 -4.16 -20.73 -28.41
CA VAL A 25 -3.39 -19.75 -27.65
C VAL A 25 -4.38 -19.28 -26.60
N GLN A 26 -4.20 -19.76 -25.38
CA GLN A 26 -5.03 -19.34 -24.27
C GLN A 26 -4.90 -17.82 -24.18
N PRO A 27 -6.01 -17.07 -24.19
CA PRO A 27 -5.97 -15.62 -24.07
C PRO A 27 -5.20 -15.27 -22.80
N THR A 28 -4.03 -14.67 -22.98
CA THR A 28 -3.10 -14.44 -21.87
C THR A 28 -3.56 -13.27 -21.01
N GLU A 29 -4.32 -12.31 -21.55
CA GLU A 29 -4.85 -11.14 -20.85
C GLU A 29 -6.14 -10.62 -21.52
N GLY A 30 -6.95 -9.81 -20.80
CA GLY A 30 -7.98 -8.96 -21.42
C GLY A 30 -9.28 -9.64 -21.87
N LEU A 31 -9.89 -10.50 -21.02
CA LEU A 31 -11.21 -11.06 -21.29
C LEU A 31 -12.35 -10.20 -20.72
N ILE A 32 -13.37 -9.91 -21.53
CA ILE A 32 -14.60 -9.23 -21.07
C ILE A 32 -15.74 -10.23 -21.06
N GLN A 33 -16.28 -10.49 -19.88
CA GLN A 33 -17.51 -11.26 -19.72
C GLN A 33 -18.72 -10.42 -20.12
N PHE A 34 -19.52 -10.89 -21.08
CA PHE A 34 -20.72 -10.21 -21.53
C PHE A 34 -21.92 -11.15 -21.60
N SER A 35 -23.10 -10.62 -21.25
CA SER A 35 -24.37 -11.30 -21.44
C SER A 35 -25.34 -10.37 -22.18
N GLY A 36 -26.07 -10.95 -23.13
CA GLY A 36 -26.97 -10.21 -24.02
C GLY A 36 -28.25 -10.99 -24.30
N SER A 37 -29.13 -10.37 -25.07
CA SER A 37 -30.38 -10.99 -25.53
C SER A 37 -30.68 -10.62 -26.98
N ILE A 38 -31.26 -11.55 -27.72
CA ILE A 38 -31.64 -11.42 -29.14
C ILE A 38 -33.11 -11.82 -29.26
N LEU A 39 -34.01 -10.85 -29.18
CA LEU A 39 -35.46 -11.09 -29.22
C LEU A 39 -35.85 -11.79 -30.54
N GLY A 40 -36.61 -12.88 -30.45
CA GLY A 40 -37.03 -13.70 -31.59
C GLY A 40 -35.98 -14.68 -32.12
N GLN A 41 -34.78 -14.74 -31.54
CA GLN A 41 -33.77 -15.72 -31.92
C GLN A 41 -34.10 -17.09 -31.35
N LEU A 42 -34.17 -18.10 -32.22
CA LEU A 42 -34.35 -19.49 -31.81
C LEU A 42 -33.15 -20.00 -31.02
N ASP A 43 -33.41 -20.89 -30.07
CA ASP A 43 -32.39 -21.59 -29.28
C ASP A 43 -31.44 -22.39 -30.18
N GLY A 44 -30.15 -22.34 -29.86
CA GLY A 44 -29.10 -23.02 -30.61
C GLY A 44 -27.83 -22.20 -30.78
N PRO A 45 -26.84 -22.75 -31.49
CA PRO A 45 -25.61 -22.04 -31.80
C PRO A 45 -25.87 -20.94 -32.84
N VAL A 46 -25.36 -19.73 -32.57
CA VAL A 46 -25.47 -18.56 -33.46
C VAL A 46 -24.11 -17.89 -33.60
N ASP A 47 -23.75 -17.53 -34.83
CA ASP A 47 -22.53 -16.78 -35.10
C ASP A 47 -22.79 -15.29 -34.88
N LEU A 48 -22.07 -14.70 -33.92
CA LEU A 48 -22.26 -13.31 -33.49
C LEU A 48 -20.99 -12.50 -33.70
N ARG A 49 -21.16 -11.26 -34.15
CA ARG A 49 -20.11 -10.26 -34.23
C ARG A 49 -20.30 -9.20 -33.16
N PHE A 50 -19.26 -8.98 -32.36
CA PHE A 50 -19.25 -8.04 -31.24
C PHE A 50 -18.36 -6.85 -31.57
N ARG A 51 -18.79 -5.65 -31.18
CA ARG A 51 -18.04 -4.40 -31.36
C ARG A 51 -18.06 -3.58 -30.08
N LEU A 52 -16.91 -3.00 -29.75
CA LEU A 52 -16.75 -2.07 -28.63
C LEU A 52 -16.64 -0.63 -29.15
N PHE A 53 -17.33 0.30 -28.49
CA PHE A 53 -17.40 1.71 -28.89
C PHE A 53 -17.11 2.64 -27.71
N PRO A 54 -16.46 3.79 -27.96
CA PRO A 54 -16.28 4.83 -26.95
C PRO A 54 -17.54 5.67 -26.72
N VAL A 55 -18.56 5.55 -27.57
CA VAL A 55 -19.78 6.37 -27.57
C VAL A 55 -21.05 5.50 -27.69
N ALA A 56 -22.15 5.99 -27.12
CA ALA A 56 -23.42 5.28 -27.06
C ALA A 56 -24.09 5.04 -28.42
N SER A 57 -23.78 5.85 -29.43
CA SER A 57 -24.35 5.76 -30.77
C SER A 57 -23.38 6.31 -31.82
N GLY A 58 -23.31 5.70 -33.01
CA GLY A 58 -22.42 6.13 -34.08
C GLY A 58 -20.93 5.96 -33.75
N GLY A 59 -20.06 6.68 -34.44
CA GLY A 59 -18.61 6.62 -34.24
C GLY A 59 -17.96 5.31 -34.71
N ALA A 60 -16.63 5.30 -34.74
CA ALA A 60 -15.86 4.10 -35.04
C ALA A 60 -15.81 3.16 -33.83
N PHE A 61 -15.86 1.85 -34.08
CA PHE A 61 -15.54 0.87 -33.05
C PHE A 61 -14.03 0.88 -32.79
N CYS A 62 -13.65 0.54 -31.56
CA CYS A 62 -12.26 0.43 -31.13
C CYS A 62 -11.76 -1.03 -31.13
N PHE A 63 -12.69 -1.99 -31.13
CA PHE A 63 -12.43 -3.43 -31.17
C PHE A 63 -13.62 -4.14 -31.83
N GLU A 64 -13.32 -5.19 -32.60
CA GLU A 64 -14.31 -6.08 -33.21
C GLU A 64 -13.84 -7.52 -33.06
N GLU A 65 -14.77 -8.42 -32.75
CA GLU A 65 -14.51 -9.87 -32.68
C GLU A 65 -15.72 -10.64 -33.21
N THR A 66 -15.46 -11.70 -33.97
CA THR A 66 -16.49 -12.66 -34.39
C THR A 66 -16.38 -13.93 -33.55
N ARG A 67 -17.51 -14.38 -33.00
CA ARG A 67 -17.63 -15.59 -32.19
C ARG A 67 -18.55 -16.57 -32.90
N LEU A 68 -17.99 -17.72 -33.24
CA LEU A 68 -18.74 -18.79 -33.88
C LEU A 68 -19.43 -19.66 -32.84
N GLY A 69 -20.67 -20.07 -33.13
CA GLY A 69 -21.44 -20.99 -32.31
C GLY A 69 -21.74 -20.50 -30.90
N VAL A 70 -22.01 -19.20 -30.71
CA VAL A 70 -22.46 -18.67 -29.42
C VAL A 70 -23.81 -19.30 -29.09
N GLN A 71 -23.88 -20.02 -27.96
CA GLN A 71 -25.10 -20.70 -27.57
C GLN A 71 -26.16 -19.69 -27.09
N VAL A 72 -27.27 -19.62 -27.81
CA VAL A 72 -28.47 -18.88 -27.41
C VAL A 72 -29.45 -19.83 -26.74
N THR A 73 -29.98 -19.43 -25.58
CA THR A 73 -31.02 -20.18 -24.85
C THR A 73 -32.02 -19.19 -24.28
N THR A 74 -33.30 -19.41 -24.56
CA THR A 74 -34.40 -18.51 -24.25
C THR A 74 -34.08 -17.07 -24.66
N GLU A 75 -33.62 -16.87 -25.90
CA GLU A 75 -33.22 -15.57 -26.46
C GLU A 75 -32.06 -14.87 -25.74
N THR A 76 -31.39 -15.52 -24.79
CA THR A 76 -30.25 -14.97 -24.05
C THR A 76 -28.97 -15.69 -24.40
N PHE A 77 -27.84 -15.02 -24.24
CA PHE A 77 -26.53 -15.61 -24.48
C PHE A 77 -25.48 -15.07 -23.51
N PHE A 78 -24.37 -15.80 -23.48
CA PHE A 78 -23.22 -15.50 -22.66
C PHE A 78 -21.93 -15.69 -23.48
N VAL A 79 -20.99 -14.76 -23.36
CA VAL A 79 -19.74 -14.80 -24.14
C VAL A 79 -18.57 -14.18 -23.37
N PHE A 80 -17.37 -14.67 -23.65
CA PHE A 80 -16.12 -14.01 -23.28
C PHE A 80 -15.52 -13.35 -24.53
N LEU A 81 -15.49 -12.02 -24.55
CA LEU A 81 -14.76 -11.27 -25.57
C LEU A 81 -13.26 -11.31 -25.27
N GLY A 82 -12.46 -11.36 -26.32
CA GLY A 82 -11.01 -11.57 -26.29
C GLY A 82 -10.62 -13.04 -26.45
N ASP A 83 -11.54 -13.99 -26.21
CA ASP A 83 -11.23 -15.42 -26.23
C ASP A 83 -10.94 -15.95 -27.66
N GLY A 84 -11.45 -15.26 -28.69
CA GLY A 84 -11.24 -15.61 -30.10
C GLY A 84 -10.15 -14.75 -30.76
N THR A 85 -9.58 -13.80 -30.02
CA THR A 85 -8.55 -12.88 -30.50
C THR A 85 -7.23 -13.24 -29.84
N THR A 86 -6.20 -13.53 -30.64
CA THR A 86 -4.86 -13.78 -30.12
C THR A 86 -4.39 -12.58 -29.29
N GLY A 87 -4.16 -12.80 -27.99
CA GLY A 87 -3.76 -11.75 -27.03
C GLY A 87 -4.90 -10.99 -26.37
N GLY A 88 -6.17 -11.37 -26.59
CA GLY A 88 -7.33 -10.79 -25.92
C GLY A 88 -7.80 -9.44 -26.49
N VAL A 89 -8.60 -8.71 -25.71
CA VAL A 89 -9.03 -7.36 -26.08
C VAL A 89 -7.87 -6.39 -25.83
N PRO A 90 -7.38 -5.66 -26.84
CA PRO A 90 -6.24 -4.77 -26.69
C PRO A 90 -6.57 -3.57 -25.78
N PRO A 91 -5.66 -3.15 -24.89
CA PRO A 91 -5.89 -2.03 -23.96
C PRO A 91 -6.11 -0.68 -24.67
N PHE A 92 -5.50 -0.50 -25.84
CA PHE A 92 -5.66 0.68 -26.70
C PHE A 92 -6.28 0.29 -28.04
N PRO A 93 -7.21 1.06 -28.63
CA PRO A 93 -7.72 2.37 -28.17
C PRO A 93 -8.95 2.30 -27.25
N CYS A 94 -9.44 1.11 -26.92
CA CYS A 94 -10.73 0.96 -26.24
C CYS A 94 -10.77 1.52 -24.81
N PHE A 95 -9.75 1.25 -24.00
CA PHE A 95 -9.86 1.43 -22.54
C PHE A 95 -9.32 2.76 -22.02
N ASN A 96 -9.03 3.73 -22.89
CA ASN A 96 -8.70 5.10 -22.48
C ASN A 96 -9.93 6.04 -22.37
N ASN A 97 -11.14 5.47 -22.48
CA ASN A 97 -12.38 6.23 -22.42
C ASN A 97 -13.07 6.07 -21.06
N THR A 98 -13.78 7.10 -20.60
CA THR A 98 -14.55 7.07 -19.35
C THR A 98 -15.77 6.15 -19.41
N SER A 99 -16.14 5.65 -20.60
CA SER A 99 -17.23 4.70 -20.82
C SER A 99 -16.96 3.87 -22.08
N LEU A 100 -17.23 2.56 -22.03
CA LEU A 100 -17.33 1.71 -23.24
C LEU A 100 -18.76 1.23 -23.40
N TRP A 101 -19.13 1.04 -24.65
CA TRP A 101 -20.40 0.51 -25.10
C TRP A 101 -20.15 -0.71 -25.96
N ILE A 102 -21.05 -1.68 -25.89
CA ILE A 102 -21.00 -2.88 -26.71
C ILE A 102 -22.24 -2.96 -27.59
N ALA A 103 -22.02 -3.27 -28.86
CA ALA A 103 -23.06 -3.69 -29.79
C ALA A 103 -22.73 -5.10 -30.31
N PHE A 104 -23.75 -5.80 -30.77
CA PHE A 104 -23.58 -7.08 -31.43
C PHE A 104 -24.56 -7.21 -32.61
N GLY A 105 -24.17 -8.00 -33.60
CA GLY A 105 -24.95 -8.34 -34.78
C GLY A 105 -24.78 -9.81 -35.15
N LEU A 106 -25.63 -10.32 -36.04
CA LEU A 106 -25.39 -11.64 -36.65
C LEU A 106 -24.19 -11.54 -37.58
N ASP A 107 -23.33 -12.56 -37.62
CA ASP A 107 -22.18 -12.55 -38.53
C ASP A 107 -22.58 -12.51 -40.02
N ALA A 108 -23.77 -13.05 -40.34
CA ALA A 108 -24.35 -12.99 -41.68
C ALA A 108 -24.82 -11.57 -42.08
N ALA A 109 -25.01 -10.68 -41.12
CA ALA A 109 -25.44 -9.28 -41.33
C ALA A 109 -24.69 -8.35 -40.36
N PRO A 110 -23.35 -8.27 -40.47
CA PRO A 110 -22.50 -7.71 -39.43
C PRO A 110 -22.73 -6.22 -39.21
N ASP A 111 -23.22 -5.49 -40.22
CA ASP A 111 -23.46 -4.06 -40.15
C ASP A 111 -24.84 -3.69 -39.58
N VAL A 112 -25.65 -4.69 -39.23
CA VAL A 112 -26.95 -4.51 -38.59
C VAL A 112 -26.80 -4.79 -37.09
N GLU A 113 -26.76 -3.72 -36.28
CA GLU A 113 -26.76 -3.84 -34.82
C GLU A 113 -28.11 -4.39 -34.33
N ILE A 114 -28.07 -5.36 -33.40
CA ILE A 114 -29.26 -5.93 -32.76
C ILE A 114 -29.53 -5.14 -31.47
N GLY A 115 -30.54 -4.27 -31.53
CA GLY A 115 -30.94 -3.41 -30.40
C GLY A 115 -29.97 -2.26 -30.15
N ASP A 116 -30.21 -1.53 -29.05
CA ASP A 116 -29.36 -0.41 -28.65
C ASP A 116 -28.04 -0.90 -28.01
N ARG A 117 -26.99 -0.09 -28.15
CA ARG A 117 -25.71 -0.36 -27.50
C ARG A 117 -25.85 -0.38 -25.99
N ARG A 118 -25.25 -1.39 -25.35
CA ARG A 118 -25.28 -1.53 -23.89
C ARG A 118 -24.02 -0.95 -23.28
N PRO A 119 -24.10 -0.18 -22.19
CA PRO A 119 -22.89 0.29 -21.50
C PRO A 119 -22.19 -0.89 -20.82
N ILE A 120 -20.88 -0.98 -20.98
CA ILE A 120 -20.05 -1.87 -20.18
C ILE A 120 -19.74 -1.12 -18.88
N THR A 121 -20.59 -1.32 -17.87
CA THR A 121 -20.40 -0.69 -16.56
C THR A 121 -19.30 -1.38 -15.76
N SER A 122 -18.62 -0.62 -14.91
CA SER A 122 -17.34 -0.84 -14.23
C SER A 122 -17.05 -2.20 -13.56
N SER A 123 -17.98 -3.14 -13.43
CA SER A 123 -17.66 -4.45 -12.84
C SER A 123 -16.65 -5.24 -13.70
N GLY A 124 -16.64 -5.06 -15.02
CA GLY A 124 -15.61 -5.66 -15.90
C GLY A 124 -14.30 -4.87 -15.95
N TYR A 125 -14.35 -3.55 -15.83
CA TYR A 125 -13.19 -2.65 -15.94
C TYR A 125 -12.30 -2.62 -14.70
N ALA A 126 -12.89 -2.75 -13.52
CA ALA A 126 -12.17 -2.63 -12.26
C ALA A 126 -11.14 -3.76 -12.06
N HIS A 127 -11.31 -4.91 -12.74
CA HIS A 127 -10.39 -6.05 -12.61
C HIS A 127 -9.03 -5.84 -13.28
N PHE A 128 -8.93 -4.93 -14.25
CA PHE A 128 -7.71 -4.71 -15.03
C PHE A 128 -7.10 -3.32 -14.85
N ALA A 129 -7.69 -2.47 -14.00
CA ALA A 129 -7.14 -1.17 -13.72
C ALA A 129 -5.88 -1.31 -12.84
N GLN A 130 -4.70 -1.18 -13.44
CA GLN A 130 -3.42 -1.12 -12.70
C GLN A 130 -3.38 0.09 -11.74
N ALA A 131 -4.14 1.15 -12.05
CA ALA A 131 -4.33 2.31 -11.20
C ALA A 131 -5.80 2.70 -11.16
N ALA A 132 -6.37 2.83 -9.96
CA ALA A 132 -7.66 3.49 -9.75
C ALA A 132 -7.42 5.01 -9.67
N THR A 133 -7.17 5.65 -10.81
CA THR A 133 -6.81 7.08 -10.90
C THR A 133 -7.91 8.03 -10.41
N ASN A 134 -9.15 7.55 -10.24
CA ASN A 134 -10.30 8.32 -9.80
C ASN A 134 -11.17 7.60 -8.76
N ALA A 135 -10.61 6.70 -7.94
CA ALA A 135 -11.29 6.25 -6.72
C ALA A 135 -11.33 7.42 -5.72
N GLN A 136 -12.26 8.35 -5.95
CA GLN A 136 -12.28 9.66 -5.30
C GLN A 136 -12.76 9.62 -3.86
N THR A 137 -13.37 8.50 -3.42
CA THR A 137 -13.92 8.38 -2.07
C THR A 137 -13.72 6.97 -1.52
N LEU A 138 -12.91 6.85 -0.48
CA LEU A 138 -13.06 5.79 0.48
C LEU A 138 -14.25 6.17 1.36
N ASN A 139 -15.30 5.35 1.36
CA ASN A 139 -16.41 5.53 2.30
C ASN A 139 -15.87 5.52 3.74
N LEU A 140 -16.56 6.19 4.67
CA LEU A 140 -16.21 6.14 6.09
C LEU A 140 -16.13 4.67 6.54
N GLY A 141 -14.98 4.28 7.11
CA GLY A 141 -14.71 2.91 7.54
C GLY A 141 -14.10 1.99 6.47
N ALA A 142 -13.87 2.46 5.25
CA ALA A 142 -13.14 1.67 4.25
C ALA A 142 -11.67 1.49 4.67
N SER A 143 -11.18 0.25 4.59
CA SER A 143 -9.80 -0.09 4.87
C SER A 143 -9.00 -0.26 3.58
N VAL A 144 -7.84 0.38 3.48
CA VAL A 144 -6.84 0.06 2.46
C VAL A 144 -5.93 -1.02 3.02
N SER A 145 -6.09 -2.26 2.56
CA SER A 145 -5.18 -3.37 2.87
C SER A 145 -4.54 -3.87 1.58
N GLY A 146 -3.21 -3.91 1.55
CA GLY A 146 -2.46 -4.49 0.43
C GLY A 146 -1.19 -5.16 0.94
N SER A 147 -0.93 -6.38 0.49
CA SER A 147 0.38 -7.00 0.60
C SER A 147 1.16 -6.66 -0.65
N LEU A 148 1.91 -5.56 -0.61
CA LEU A 148 2.73 -5.13 -1.75
C LEU A 148 4.14 -5.71 -1.60
N PRO A 149 4.58 -6.66 -2.44
CA PRO A 149 5.99 -6.98 -2.58
C PRO A 149 6.69 -5.79 -3.27
N GLY A 150 7.40 -4.95 -2.51
CA GLY A 150 8.08 -3.76 -3.05
C GLY A 150 8.16 -2.58 -2.07
N SER A 151 8.49 -1.39 -2.59
CA SER A 151 8.63 -0.16 -1.80
C SER A 151 7.30 0.28 -1.15
N ALA A 152 7.44 0.99 -0.03
CA ALA A 152 6.39 1.40 0.90
C ALA A 152 5.07 1.88 0.24
N LEU A 153 3.94 1.40 0.77
CA LEU A 153 2.64 2.02 0.56
C LEU A 153 2.70 3.46 1.08
N THR A 154 2.68 4.42 0.17
CA THR A 154 2.65 5.84 0.52
C THR A 154 1.21 6.33 0.42
N LEU A 155 0.59 6.61 1.57
CA LEU A 155 -0.73 7.24 1.65
C LEU A 155 -0.52 8.75 1.88
N THR A 156 -0.66 9.55 0.83
CA THR A 156 -0.60 11.02 0.95
C THR A 156 -2.00 11.57 1.02
N ASN A 157 -2.37 12.18 2.14
CA ASN A 157 -3.61 12.93 2.27
C ASN A 157 -3.28 14.39 2.57
N THR A 158 -3.19 15.21 1.52
CA THR A 158 -2.77 16.62 1.60
C THR A 158 -3.80 17.55 2.23
N SER A 159 -5.01 17.05 2.49
CA SER A 159 -6.16 17.87 2.93
C SER A 159 -6.95 17.28 4.09
N ALA A 160 -6.56 16.12 4.64
CA ALA A 160 -7.23 15.57 5.81
C ALA A 160 -6.62 16.09 7.10
N THR A 161 -7.48 16.63 7.96
CA THR A 161 -7.31 16.51 9.41
C THR A 161 -7.42 15.03 9.77
N GLY A 162 -6.27 14.35 9.80
CA GLY A 162 -6.20 12.98 10.26
C GLY A 162 -6.45 12.92 11.77
N GLU A 163 -7.71 12.94 12.19
CA GLU A 163 -8.05 12.52 13.54
C GLU A 163 -8.01 10.99 13.56
N GLY A 164 -7.08 10.43 14.34
CA GLY A 164 -7.11 9.01 14.66
C GLY A 164 -8.49 8.69 15.24
N LEU A 165 -9.20 7.75 14.59
CA LEU A 165 -10.58 7.39 14.88
C LEU A 165 -10.85 7.31 16.39
N VAL A 166 -11.61 8.26 16.93
CA VAL A 166 -12.07 8.23 18.32
C VAL A 166 -13.22 7.21 18.39
N SER A 167 -12.89 5.93 18.56
CA SER A 167 -13.86 4.88 18.87
C SER A 167 -13.80 4.56 20.37
N THR A 168 -14.96 4.30 20.96
CA THR A 168 -15.15 3.98 22.39
C THR A 168 -14.71 2.56 22.76
N ALA A 169 -14.16 1.78 21.82
CA ALA A 169 -13.58 0.46 22.03
C ALA A 169 -12.09 0.46 21.63
N LEU A 170 -11.21 -0.15 22.45
CA LEU A 170 -9.75 -0.34 22.28
C LEU A 170 -9.24 -0.04 20.85
N VAL A 171 -8.93 1.24 20.57
CA VAL A 171 -8.38 1.67 19.29
C VAL A 171 -6.87 1.63 19.41
N ASN A 172 -6.23 0.72 18.66
CA ASN A 172 -4.80 0.81 18.44
C ASN A 172 -4.55 1.97 17.47
N GLY A 173 -3.77 2.96 17.88
CA GLY A 173 -3.34 4.07 17.03
C GLY A 173 -2.39 3.63 15.90
N VAL A 174 -1.60 4.56 15.36
CA VAL A 174 -0.56 4.24 14.35
C VAL A 174 0.46 3.25 14.94
N ARG A 175 0.38 1.98 14.54
CA ARG A 175 1.42 0.97 14.85
C ARG A 175 2.43 0.93 13.71
N GLY A 176 3.54 1.62 13.89
CA GLY A 176 4.69 1.48 13.03
C GLY A 176 5.58 0.31 13.46
N LEU A 177 5.63 -0.77 12.67
CA LEU A 177 6.55 -1.89 12.86
C LEU A 177 7.57 -1.88 11.73
N SER A 178 8.86 -1.96 12.06
CA SER A 178 9.92 -2.19 11.08
C SER A 178 10.93 -3.17 11.66
N ASP A 179 11.16 -4.27 10.94
CA ASP A 179 12.06 -5.37 11.28
C ASP A 179 13.38 -5.34 10.49
N GLY A 180 13.47 -4.44 9.51
CA GLY A 180 14.69 -4.21 8.72
C GLY A 180 15.75 -3.40 9.48
N ALA A 181 17.02 -3.64 9.17
CA ALA A 181 18.13 -2.81 9.66
C ALA A 181 17.94 -1.35 9.19
N GLY A 182 17.90 -0.40 10.13
CA GLY A 182 17.60 1.01 9.84
C GLY A 182 16.11 1.35 9.76
N GLY A 183 15.25 0.39 10.09
CA GLY A 183 13.80 0.54 10.15
C GLY A 183 13.34 1.65 11.08
N ARG A 184 12.35 2.43 10.63
CA ARG A 184 11.67 3.44 11.45
C ARG A 184 10.21 3.02 11.58
N GLY A 185 9.76 2.79 12.81
CA GLY A 185 8.35 2.44 13.07
C GLY A 185 7.43 3.63 12.80
N VAL A 186 7.53 4.67 13.64
CA VAL A 186 6.70 5.88 13.54
C VAL A 186 7.61 7.09 13.44
N VAL A 187 7.40 7.93 12.42
CA VAL A 187 8.09 9.22 12.27
C VAL A 187 7.05 10.33 12.29
N GLY A 188 7.06 11.12 13.36
CA GLY A 188 6.32 12.37 13.41
C GLY A 188 7.26 13.54 13.17
N SER A 189 7.03 14.28 12.08
CA SER A 189 7.80 15.48 11.72
C SER A 189 6.85 16.66 11.62
N ALA A 190 7.21 17.78 12.25
CA ALA A 190 6.46 19.01 12.14
C ALA A 190 7.41 20.16 11.80
N THR A 191 7.20 20.77 10.64
CA THR A 191 8.07 21.81 10.07
C THR A 191 7.53 23.22 10.29
N ALA A 192 6.31 23.34 10.83
CA ALA A 192 5.73 24.62 11.23
C ALA A 192 6.40 25.15 12.51
N SER A 193 6.41 26.48 12.71
CA SER A 193 6.98 27.13 13.89
C SER A 193 6.30 26.76 15.22
N SER A 194 5.12 26.15 15.17
CA SER A 194 4.34 25.60 16.29
C SER A 194 4.11 24.09 16.17
N GLY A 195 4.88 23.41 15.33
CA GLY A 195 4.70 22.00 15.02
C GLY A 195 5.05 21.06 16.18
N ILE A 196 4.22 20.05 16.42
CA ILE A 196 4.55 18.92 17.32
C ILE A 196 4.75 17.68 16.45
N GLY A 197 5.96 17.11 16.46
CA GLY A 197 6.29 15.91 15.69
C GLY A 197 5.57 14.66 16.23
N VAL A 198 5.84 14.29 17.48
CA VAL A 198 5.17 13.18 18.19
C VAL A 198 4.80 13.66 19.59
N LYS A 199 3.52 13.62 19.95
CA LYS A 199 3.04 13.87 21.32
C LYS A 199 2.61 12.56 21.96
N GLY A 200 3.19 12.25 23.11
CA GLY A 200 2.66 11.25 24.02
C GLY A 200 1.88 11.93 25.14
N GLU A 201 0.57 11.70 25.25
CA GLU A 201 -0.29 12.31 26.27
C GLU A 201 -1.22 11.26 26.90
N ALA A 202 -1.31 11.31 28.23
CA ALA A 202 -2.27 10.55 29.01
C ALA A 202 -3.11 11.52 29.83
N THR A 203 -4.42 11.52 29.60
CA THR A 203 -5.38 12.42 30.27
C THR A 203 -5.94 11.84 31.57
N MET A 204 -5.65 10.57 31.87
CA MET A 204 -6.09 9.90 33.10
C MET A 204 -4.92 9.75 34.09
N ALA A 205 -5.24 9.77 35.39
CA ALA A 205 -4.25 9.70 36.48
C ALA A 205 -3.37 8.42 36.45
N THR A 206 -3.82 7.36 35.78
CA THR A 206 -3.09 6.09 35.61
C THR A 206 -2.54 5.88 34.20
N GLY A 207 -2.68 6.86 33.31
CA GLY A 207 -2.24 6.72 31.93
C GLY A 207 -0.76 7.04 31.76
N THR A 208 -0.14 6.40 30.77
CA THR A 208 1.25 6.67 30.39
C THR A 208 1.26 7.43 29.07
N GLY A 209 1.73 8.67 29.08
CA GLY A 209 1.76 9.50 27.88
C GLY A 209 2.70 8.96 26.80
N GLY A 210 3.83 8.36 27.19
CA GLY A 210 4.73 7.66 26.27
C GLY A 210 5.67 6.74 27.01
N VAL A 211 6.01 5.60 26.39
CA VAL A 211 7.04 4.68 26.87
C VAL A 211 8.14 4.62 25.83
N PHE A 212 9.33 5.08 26.21
CA PHE A 212 10.54 4.89 25.42
C PHE A 212 11.31 3.73 26.05
N GLN A 213 11.44 2.63 25.33
CA GLN A 213 12.14 1.43 25.80
C GLN A 213 13.16 1.00 24.76
N ASN A 214 14.41 0.81 25.18
CA ASN A 214 15.46 0.25 24.36
C ASN A 214 15.94 -1.07 24.99
N LEU A 215 15.55 -2.20 24.40
CA LEU A 215 15.87 -3.54 24.88
C LEU A 215 17.26 -4.02 24.45
N ALA A 216 17.89 -3.39 23.45
CA ALA A 216 19.15 -3.82 22.85
C ALA A 216 20.38 -3.06 23.41
N GLY A 217 20.17 -2.13 24.35
CA GLY A 217 21.20 -1.20 24.81
C GLY A 217 21.38 0.02 23.90
N GLY A 218 21.95 1.10 24.43
CA GLY A 218 22.10 2.39 23.73
C GLY A 218 21.34 3.53 24.41
N LYS A 219 20.93 4.56 23.66
CA LYS A 219 20.13 5.69 24.19
C LYS A 219 18.64 5.40 24.05
N VAL A 220 17.87 5.87 25.03
CA VAL A 220 16.40 5.81 25.09
C VAL A 220 15.79 7.08 24.51
N LEU A 221 16.46 8.23 24.71
CA LEU A 221 16.07 9.53 24.16
C LEU A 221 17.32 10.31 23.77
N SER A 222 17.26 11.05 22.67
CA SER A 222 18.32 11.96 22.20
C SER A 222 17.66 13.23 21.66
N GLY A 223 18.11 14.37 22.18
CA GLY A 223 17.73 15.70 21.71
C GLY A 223 18.89 16.32 20.95
N LEU A 224 18.67 16.60 19.66
CA LEU A 224 19.63 17.30 18.81
C LEU A 224 19.24 18.77 18.68
N SER A 225 20.20 19.68 18.61
CA SER A 225 19.98 21.11 18.37
C SER A 225 20.93 21.65 17.29
N GLY A 226 20.48 22.69 16.58
CA GLY A 226 21.22 23.34 15.49
C GLY A 226 20.85 22.81 14.09
N PRO A 227 21.26 23.54 13.03
CA PRO A 227 21.03 23.12 11.64
C PRO A 227 21.96 21.97 11.22
N GLY A 228 21.50 21.10 10.32
CA GLY A 228 22.27 19.92 9.85
C GLY A 228 22.12 18.73 10.80
N PRO A 229 23.02 17.71 10.78
CA PRO A 229 22.95 16.63 11.76
C PRO A 229 23.24 17.26 13.13
N GLY A 230 22.17 17.69 13.81
CA GLY A 230 22.26 18.57 14.96
C GLY A 230 23.19 18.02 16.04
N THR A 231 23.78 18.91 16.83
CA THR A 231 24.61 18.48 17.95
C THR A 231 23.69 17.92 19.03
N GLU A 232 24.05 16.77 19.60
CA GLU A 232 23.30 16.23 20.73
C GLU A 232 23.49 17.13 21.96
N VAL A 233 22.37 17.66 22.46
CA VAL A 233 22.32 18.52 23.64
C VAL A 233 21.71 17.84 24.86
N PHE A 234 21.01 16.74 24.63
CA PHE A 234 20.35 15.95 25.65
C PHE A 234 20.39 14.48 25.27
N SER A 235 20.69 13.59 26.21
CA SER A 235 20.42 12.16 26.02
C SER A 235 20.08 11.46 27.32
N VAL A 236 19.30 10.39 27.19
CA VAL A 236 19.05 9.41 28.25
C VAL A 236 19.61 8.08 27.79
N ALA A 237 20.59 7.53 28.50
CA ALA A 237 21.12 6.21 28.21
C ALA A 237 20.18 5.10 28.72
N GLY A 238 20.32 3.88 28.20
CA GLY A 238 19.51 2.70 28.55
C GLY A 238 19.64 2.26 30.00
N ASN A 239 20.69 2.71 30.70
CA ASN A 239 20.85 2.52 32.15
C ASN A 239 20.23 3.66 32.99
N GLY A 240 19.52 4.61 32.36
CA GLY A 240 18.87 5.73 33.02
C GLY A 240 19.72 6.98 33.20
N ASN A 241 21.00 6.97 32.83
CA ASN A 241 21.86 8.16 32.94
C ASN A 241 21.36 9.28 32.02
N VAL A 242 21.26 10.49 32.56
CA VAL A 242 20.87 11.69 31.81
C VAL A 242 22.11 12.54 31.56
N PHE A 243 22.34 12.90 30.29
CA PHE A 243 23.42 13.78 29.86
C PHE A 243 22.82 15.04 29.25
N VAL A 244 23.32 16.20 29.66
CA VAL A 244 22.90 17.50 29.11
C VAL A 244 24.16 18.31 28.80
N SER A 245 24.25 18.89 27.61
CA SER A 245 25.28 19.89 27.32
C SER A 245 24.71 21.28 27.62
N GLY A 246 25.21 21.88 28.70
CA GLY A 246 24.74 23.17 29.22
C GLY A 246 24.14 23.08 30.62
N ASN A 247 23.40 24.11 31.00
CA ASN A 247 22.79 24.19 32.33
C ASN A 247 21.54 23.32 32.38
N LEU A 248 21.51 22.37 33.32
CA LEU A 248 20.28 21.68 33.68
C LEU A 248 19.46 22.61 34.58
N GLY A 249 18.41 23.21 34.02
CA GLY A 249 17.42 23.93 34.80
C GLY A 249 16.59 22.94 35.61
N ILE A 250 16.86 22.82 36.90
CA ILE A 250 16.02 22.07 37.83
C ILE A 250 15.01 23.08 38.36
N GLY A 251 13.72 22.89 38.08
CA GLY A 251 12.65 23.72 38.64
C GLY A 251 12.77 23.76 40.17
N ASN A 252 12.37 24.88 40.79
CA ASN A 252 12.61 25.20 42.20
C ASN A 252 11.89 24.31 43.23
N ASP A 253 11.47 23.11 42.85
CA ASP A 253 10.77 22.16 43.71
C ASP A 253 11.77 21.45 44.65
N ASN A 254 12.34 22.18 45.61
CA ASN A 254 12.95 21.77 46.90
C ASN A 254 13.77 20.46 47.02
N THR A 255 14.10 19.75 45.95
CA THR A 255 14.98 18.59 45.96
C THR A 255 16.24 19.01 45.22
N SER A 256 17.20 19.51 45.98
CA SER A 256 18.57 19.65 45.51
C SER A 256 18.98 18.33 44.87
N LEU A 257 19.52 18.37 43.66
CA LEU A 257 20.16 17.23 43.05
C LEU A 257 21.31 16.83 43.99
N GLN A 258 21.07 15.86 44.87
CA GLN A 258 22.15 15.18 45.58
C GLN A 258 22.82 14.29 44.54
N ALA A 259 23.57 14.94 43.64
CA ALA A 259 24.61 14.25 42.90
C ALA A 259 25.53 13.69 43.98
N GLY A 260 25.35 12.41 44.29
CA GLY A 260 26.14 11.66 45.23
C GLY A 260 27.57 11.57 44.74
N ARG A 261 28.31 12.66 44.93
CA ARG A 261 29.75 12.77 45.16
C ARG A 261 30.12 14.22 45.52
N GLN A 262 29.31 14.88 46.36
CA GLN A 262 29.88 15.94 47.19
C GLN A 262 30.68 15.23 48.29
N ARG A 263 32.00 15.06 48.08
CA ARG A 263 32.91 14.83 49.22
C ARG A 263 32.89 16.12 50.05
N VAL A 264 31.87 16.26 50.89
CA VAL A 264 31.88 17.18 52.02
C VAL A 264 32.74 16.50 53.08
N GLY A 265 33.99 16.93 53.19
CA GLY A 265 34.86 16.49 54.27
C GLY A 265 36.31 16.36 53.84
N ASP A 266 37.01 17.49 53.75
CA ASP A 266 38.41 17.63 54.17
C ASP A 266 38.68 19.07 54.68
N ALA A 267 37.65 19.73 55.24
CA ALA A 267 37.80 20.98 55.98
C ALA A 267 37.78 20.69 57.49
N ASN A 268 38.69 19.83 57.94
CA ASN A 268 39.04 19.70 59.36
C ASN A 268 40.52 19.29 59.46
N GLN A 269 41.40 20.16 58.94
CA GLN A 269 42.78 20.23 59.42
C GLN A 269 42.74 20.94 60.79
N PRO A 270 43.00 20.25 61.92
CA PRO A 270 43.08 20.91 63.20
C PRO A 270 44.27 21.86 63.20
N HIS A 271 44.00 23.15 63.37
CA HIS A 271 45.00 24.13 63.77
C HIS A 271 45.62 23.66 65.10
N SER A 272 46.85 23.14 65.05
CA SER A 272 47.71 22.99 66.23
C SER A 272 48.11 24.38 66.74
N LYS A 273 47.26 24.96 67.59
CA LYS A 273 47.62 26.05 68.49
C LYS A 273 47.66 25.50 69.91
N ARG A 274 48.73 25.85 70.62
CA ARG A 274 49.12 25.53 72.03
C ARG A 274 50.07 24.32 72.09
N ASP A 275 51.27 24.42 72.65
CA ASP A 275 51.64 25.12 73.89
C ASP A 275 52.98 25.88 73.82
N GLN A 276 52.92 27.13 74.29
CA GLN A 276 54.07 27.88 74.79
C GLN A 276 54.35 27.40 76.23
N TRP A 277 55.58 27.00 76.53
CA TRP A 277 56.08 26.92 77.90
C TRP A 277 57.21 27.93 78.07
N TRP A 278 56.93 28.95 78.89
CA TRP A 278 57.92 29.87 79.44
C TRP A 278 58.74 29.13 80.50
N SER A 279 60.07 29.12 80.38
CA SER A 279 60.97 28.86 81.51
C SER A 279 61.37 30.22 82.10
N TRP A 280 60.85 30.54 83.27
CA TRP A 280 61.48 31.45 84.22
C TRP A 280 62.09 30.57 85.29
N ASP A 281 63.40 30.60 85.45
CA ASP A 281 64.03 30.36 86.73
C ASP A 281 65.25 31.29 86.85
N THR A 282 65.16 32.10 87.90
CA THR A 282 66.12 33.08 88.42
C THR A 282 67.14 32.42 89.35
N GLU A 283 68.38 32.87 89.23
CA GLU A 283 69.39 33.11 90.28
C GLU A 283 69.45 32.21 91.55
N SER A 284 70.59 31.53 91.70
CA SER A 284 71.55 31.75 92.82
C SER A 284 72.95 31.28 92.43
#